data_AF-A0A7W4TQQ9-F1
#
_entry.id   AF-A0A7W4TQQ9-F1
#
_cell.length_a   1.000
_cell.length_b   1.000
_cell.length_c   1.000
_cell.angle_alpha   90.00
_cell.angle_beta   90.00
_cell.angle_gamma   90.00
#
_symmetry.space_group_name_H-M   'P 1'
#
loop_
_entity.id
_entity.type
_entity.pdbx_description
1 polymer ?
#
loop_
_entity_poly.entity_id
_entity_poly.type
_entity_poly.pdbx_seq_one_letter_code
_entity_poly.pdbx_strand_id
1 'polypeptide(L)'
;MHEQSYWSLRSSPSPEAVELGESSRRVLDQVEPLAPLLWELAGRGYWANWFCYVGSHATEHAVELDRAVLARLLTLPGELWLDVHDDDEDEGIEMSGSP
;
A
#
# COMPACT_ATOMS: atom_id res chain seq x y z
N MET A 1 -18.50 -3.79 -21.45
CA MET A 1 -17.61 -3.41 -20.34
C MET A 1 -18.20 -4.06 -19.11
N HIS A 2 -17.71 -5.24 -18.73
CA HIS A 2 -18.31 -5.99 -17.61
C HIS A 2 -18.10 -5.18 -16.32
N GLU A 3 -19.16 -4.97 -15.55
CA GLU A 3 -19.08 -4.49 -14.17
C GLU A 3 -18.26 -5.51 -13.38
N GLN A 4 -16.95 -5.30 -13.30
CA GLN A 4 -16.08 -6.11 -12.49
C GLN A 4 -16.35 -5.76 -11.03
N SER A 5 -16.79 -6.75 -10.27
CA SER A 5 -16.89 -6.62 -8.82
C SER A 5 -15.47 -6.58 -8.26
N TYR A 6 -15.04 -5.38 -7.91
CA TYR A 6 -13.71 -5.07 -7.40
C TYR A 6 -13.75 -4.83 -5.89
N TRP A 7 -12.69 -5.25 -5.21
CA TRP A 7 -12.46 -4.92 -3.82
C TRP A 7 -11.02 -4.45 -3.62
N SER A 8 -10.86 -3.47 -2.74
CA SER A 8 -9.57 -2.84 -2.46
C SER A 8 -9.32 -2.85 -0.97
N LEU A 9 -8.10 -3.26 -0.58
CA LEU A 9 -7.66 -3.22 0.80
C LEU A 9 -6.52 -2.20 0.93
N ARG A 10 -6.72 -1.26 1.87
CA ARG A 10 -5.84 -0.14 2.15
C ARG A 10 -4.95 -0.49 3.35
N SER A 11 -3.66 -0.18 3.31
CA SER A 11 -2.80 -0.33 4.50
C SER A 11 -3.15 0.64 5.62
N SER A 12 -3.59 1.84 5.25
CA SER A 12 -4.06 2.89 6.15
C SER A 12 -5.15 3.73 5.46
N PRO A 13 -6.06 4.37 6.21
CA PRO A 13 -7.00 5.35 5.64
C PRO A 13 -6.31 6.59 5.05
N SER A 14 -5.11 6.94 5.51
CA SER A 14 -4.34 8.11 5.09
C SER A 14 -2.86 7.76 4.89
N PRO A 15 -2.08 8.60 4.21
CA PRO A 15 -0.63 8.45 4.20
C PRO A 15 -0.09 8.53 5.63
N GLU A 16 0.85 7.66 5.96
CA GLU A 16 1.57 7.62 7.23
C GLU A 16 3.06 7.70 6.89
N ALA A 17 3.84 8.43 7.69
CA ALA A 17 5.30 8.49 7.59
C ALA A 17 5.95 7.19 8.09
N VAL A 18 5.59 6.07 7.46
CA VAL A 18 6.08 4.72 7.75
C VAL A 18 6.69 4.11 6.50
N GLU A 19 7.81 3.42 6.68
CA GLU A 19 8.51 2.71 5.61
C GLU A 19 7.60 1.72 4.89
N LEU A 20 7.75 1.58 3.56
CA LEU A 20 6.90 0.69 2.74
C LEU A 20 6.91 -0.75 3.30
N GLY A 21 8.07 -1.24 3.73
CA GLY A 21 8.21 -2.57 4.30
C GLY A 21 7.37 -2.76 5.57
N GLU A 22 7.25 -1.72 6.40
CA GLU A 22 6.41 -1.75 7.59
C GLU A 22 4.91 -1.68 7.24
N SER A 23 4.54 -0.75 6.36
CA SER A 23 3.16 -0.61 5.86
C SER A 23 2.65 -1.90 5.22
N SER A 24 3.51 -2.54 4.41
CA SER A 24 3.20 -3.83 3.76
C SER A 24 3.02 -4.96 4.77
N ARG A 25 3.87 -5.04 5.81
CA ARG A 25 3.75 -6.07 6.86
C ARG A 25 2.42 -5.96 7.60
N ARG A 26 1.98 -4.73 7.91
CA ARG A 26 0.68 -4.52 8.58
C ARG A 26 -0.50 -5.02 7.74
N VAL A 27 -0.49 -4.79 6.43
CA VAL A 27 -1.50 -5.34 5.52
C VAL A 27 -1.44 -6.86 5.50
N LEU A 28 -0.24 -7.41 5.30
CA LEU A 28 -0.03 -8.85 5.23
C LEU A 28 -0.53 -9.56 6.49
N ASP A 29 -0.23 -9.02 7.67
CA ASP A 29 -0.67 -9.60 8.96
C ASP A 29 -2.20 -9.69 9.08
N GLN A 30 -2.95 -8.77 8.45
CA GLN A 30 -4.41 -8.78 8.46
C GLN A 30 -4.99 -9.70 7.38
N VAL A 31 -4.31 -9.80 6.24
CA VAL A 31 -4.83 -10.42 5.01
C VAL A 31 -4.45 -11.89 4.90
N GLU A 32 -3.27 -12.27 5.38
CA GLU A 32 -2.78 -13.66 5.34
C GLU A 32 -3.73 -14.68 5.96
N PRO A 33 -4.36 -14.42 7.13
CA PRO A 33 -5.34 -15.35 7.70
C PRO A 33 -6.54 -15.60 6.76
N LEU A 34 -6.83 -14.67 5.86
CA LEU A 34 -7.93 -14.72 4.91
C LEU A 34 -7.50 -15.24 3.53
N ALA A 35 -6.22 -15.54 3.31
CA ALA A 35 -5.67 -15.94 2.01
C ALA A 35 -6.48 -17.06 1.31
N PRO A 36 -6.90 -18.16 1.98
CA PRO A 36 -7.71 -19.18 1.32
C PRO A 36 -9.03 -18.64 0.75
N LEU A 37 -9.70 -17.78 1.50
CA LEU A 37 -10.98 -17.18 1.10
C LEU A 37 -10.79 -16.20 -0.07
N LEU A 38 -9.68 -15.46 -0.08
CA LEU A 38 -9.34 -14.53 -1.14
C LEU A 38 -9.05 -15.25 -2.45
N TRP A 39 -8.37 -16.40 -2.38
CA TRP A 39 -8.17 -17.27 -3.54
C TRP A 39 -9.47 -17.86 -4.07
N GLU A 40 -10.43 -18.22 -3.19
CA GLU A 40 -11.76 -18.64 -3.63
C GLU A 40 -12.51 -17.52 -4.37
N LEU A 41 -12.44 -16.29 -3.86
CA LEU A 41 -13.05 -15.13 -4.52
C LEU A 41 -12.37 -14.84 -5.86
N ALA A 42 -11.05 -14.90 -5.93
CA ALA A 42 -10.31 -14.77 -7.19
C ALA A 42 -10.72 -15.84 -8.21
N GLY A 43 -10.87 -17.09 -7.77
CA GLY A 43 -11.36 -18.19 -8.62
C GLY A 43 -12.80 -18.01 -9.13
N ARG A 44 -13.60 -17.18 -8.45
CA ARG A 44 -14.96 -16.81 -8.88
C ARG A 44 -14.99 -15.58 -9.81
N GLY A 45 -13.84 -15.01 -10.14
CA GLY A 45 -13.71 -13.86 -11.04
C GLY A 45 -13.71 -12.49 -10.35
N TYR A 46 -13.63 -12.44 -9.02
CA TYR A 46 -13.40 -11.19 -8.30
C TYR A 46 -11.93 -10.79 -8.42
N TRP A 47 -11.66 -9.50 -8.59
CA TRP A 47 -10.30 -9.00 -8.68
C TRP A 47 -9.91 -8.26 -7.40
N ALA A 48 -8.70 -8.56 -6.93
CA ALA A 48 -8.08 -8.00 -5.73
C ALA A 48 -7.00 -7.01 -6.13
N ASN A 49 -6.97 -5.87 -5.45
CA ASN A 49 -5.87 -4.94 -5.59
C ASN A 49 -5.49 -4.37 -4.23
N TRP A 50 -4.22 -4.53 -3.94
CA TRP A 50 -3.58 -4.17 -2.69
C TRP A 50 -2.85 -2.88 -2.95
N PHE A 51 -3.01 -1.89 -2.08
CA PHE A 51 -2.22 -0.69 -2.23
C PHE A 51 -1.53 -0.27 -0.94
N CYS A 52 -0.33 0.27 -1.11
CA CYS A 52 0.48 0.83 -0.05
C CYS A 52 0.89 2.26 -0.44
N TYR A 53 0.90 3.16 0.55
CA TYR A 53 1.45 4.49 0.37
C TYR A 53 2.97 4.44 0.42
N VAL A 54 3.63 5.19 -0.46
CA VAL A 54 5.08 5.39 -0.50
C VAL A 54 5.36 6.90 -0.60
N GLY A 55 6.22 7.44 0.26
CA GLY A 55 6.64 8.84 0.17
C GLY A 55 7.44 9.12 -1.09
N SER A 56 7.28 10.30 -1.67
CA SER A 56 7.99 10.75 -2.88
C SER A 56 9.51 10.65 -2.71
N HIS A 57 10.03 11.05 -1.55
CA HIS A 57 11.45 10.92 -1.17
C HIS A 57 11.96 9.48 -1.16
N ALA A 58 11.11 8.51 -0.82
CA ALA A 58 11.45 7.08 -0.88
C ALA A 58 11.50 6.54 -2.32
N THR A 59 10.98 7.26 -3.32
CA THR A 59 11.14 6.88 -4.74
C THR A 59 12.43 7.41 -5.36
N GLU A 60 13.07 8.41 -4.74
CA GLU A 60 14.39 8.95 -5.17
C GLU A 60 15.54 8.03 -4.77
N HIS A 61 15.40 7.35 -3.63
CA HIS A 61 16.32 6.33 -3.15
C HIS A 61 15.61 4.98 -3.23
N ALA A 62 16.02 4.10 -4.16
CA ALA A 62 15.42 2.79 -4.42
C ALA A 62 14.63 2.21 -3.25
N VAL A 63 13.30 2.12 -3.39
CA VAL A 63 12.41 1.61 -2.35
C VAL A 63 12.85 0.19 -1.94
N GLU A 64 13.32 0.04 -0.71
CA GLU A 64 13.78 -1.25 -0.20
C GLU A 64 12.60 -2.09 0.29
N LEU A 65 12.28 -3.15 -0.46
CA LEU A 65 11.34 -4.18 -0.01
C LEU A 65 12.11 -5.44 0.37
N ASP A 66 12.01 -5.82 1.64
CA ASP A 66 12.61 -7.04 2.18
C ASP A 66 12.07 -8.28 1.43
N ARG A 67 12.98 -9.20 1.08
CA ARG A 67 12.67 -10.49 0.47
C ARG A 67 11.61 -11.27 1.26
N ALA A 68 11.61 -11.18 2.58
CA ALA A 68 10.60 -11.83 3.41
C ALA A 68 9.20 -11.27 3.16
N VAL A 69 9.08 -9.95 2.97
CA VAL A 69 7.81 -9.27 2.65
C VAL A 69 7.36 -9.63 1.23
N LEU A 70 8.29 -9.64 0.27
CA LEU A 70 8.01 -10.06 -1.10
C LEU A 70 7.49 -11.50 -1.18
N ALA A 71 8.12 -12.42 -0.43
CA ALA A 71 7.69 -13.82 -0.38
C ALA A 71 6.26 -13.97 0.16
N ARG A 72 5.89 -13.17 1.17
CA ARG A 72 4.54 -13.14 1.75
C ARG A 72 3.51 -12.61 0.75
N LEU A 73 3.83 -11.51 0.05
CA LEU A 73 2.95 -10.93 -0.99
C LEU A 73 2.63 -11.93 -2.10
N LEU A 74 3.59 -12.76 -2.51
CA LEU A 74 3.38 -13.79 -3.54
C LEU A 74 2.39 -14.90 -3.11
N THR A 75 2.00 -14.96 -1.84
CA THR A 75 0.99 -15.92 -1.36
C THR A 75 -0.45 -15.43 -1.52
N LEU A 76 -0.64 -14.16 -1.87
CA LEU A 76 -1.94 -13.51 -2.01
C LEU A 76 -2.33 -13.34 -3.49
N PRO A 77 -3.63 -13.43 -3.83
CA PRO A 77 -4.09 -13.14 -5.18
C PRO A 77 -4.15 -11.63 -5.40
N GLY A 78 -3.82 -11.16 -6.61
CA GLY A 78 -3.94 -9.74 -6.99
C GLY A 78 -2.59 -9.05 -7.21
N GLU A 79 -2.65 -7.78 -7.58
CA GLU A 79 -1.48 -6.94 -7.82
C GLU A 79 -1.21 -6.02 -6.62
N LEU A 80 0.07 -5.72 -6.37
CA LEU A 80 0.46 -4.68 -5.44
C LEU A 80 0.64 -3.37 -6.20
N TRP A 81 -0.17 -2.38 -5.84
CA TRP A 81 -0.06 -1.02 -6.33
C TRP A 81 0.61 -0.14 -5.28
N LEU A 82 1.44 0.79 -5.74
CA LEU A 82 2.09 1.77 -4.89
C LEU A 82 1.48 3.12 -5.21
N ASP A 83 0.91 3.76 -4.20
CA ASP A 83 0.41 5.13 -4.29
C ASP A 83 1.49 6.07 -3.75
N VAL A 84 2.13 6.81 -4.65
CA VAL A 84 3.24 7.71 -4.31
C VAL A 84 2.65 9.05 -3.91
N HIS A 85 2.87 9.46 -2.67
CA HIS A 85 2.41 10.75 -2.13
C HIS A 85 3.60 11.66 -1.88
N ASP A 86 3.38 12.97 -2.00
CA ASP A 86 4.42 13.92 -1.66
C ASP A 86 4.61 13.93 -0.14
N ASP A 87 5.82 13.58 0.30
CA ASP A 87 6.22 13.56 1.72
C ASP A 87 6.87 14.88 2.13
N ASP A 88 6.68 15.94 1.33
CA ASP A 88 6.92 17.30 1.77
C ASP A 88 5.96 17.57 2.94
N GLU A 89 6.46 17.30 4.15
CA GLU A 89 6.01 17.97 5.34
C GLU A 89 5.95 19.44 4.95
N ASP A 90 4.75 20.00 4.88
CA ASP A 90 4.54 21.44 4.92
C ASP A 90 5.14 21.88 6.26
N GLU A 91 6.47 22.05 6.30
CA GLU A 91 7.13 22.91 7.24
C GLU A 91 6.39 24.21 7.06
N GLY A 92 5.41 24.46 7.93
CA GLY A 92 4.62 25.67 7.91
C GLY A 92 5.58 26.84 7.99
N ILE A 93 5.95 27.37 6.82
CA ILE A 93 6.64 28.63 6.72
C ILE A 93 5.56 29.63 7.06
N GLU A 94 5.40 29.90 8.36
CA GLU A 94 4.70 31.07 8.85
C GLU A 94 5.47 32.30 8.36
N MET A 95 5.26 32.64 7.09
CA MET A 95 5.57 33.95 6.53
C MET A 95 4.56 34.93 7.14
N SER A 96 4.83 35.40 8.35
CA SER A 96 4.23 36.65 8.83
C SER A 96 5.34 37.61 9.21
N GLY A 97 5.46 38.63 8.36
CA GLY A 97 6.56 39.57 8.33
C GLY A 97 6.62 40.48 9.55
N SER A 98 7.85 40.90 9.86
CA SER A 98 8.14 41.99 10.77
C SER A 98 7.50 43.30 10.29
N PRO A 99 6.93 44.13 11.19
CA PRO A 99 6.83 45.57 10.96
C PRO A 99 8.19 46.26 11.12
#